data_AF-A0A4R6LF36-F1
#
_entry.id   AF-A0A4R6LF36-F1
#
_cell.length_a   1.000
_cell.length_b   1.000
_cell.length_c   1.000
_cell.angle_alpha   90.00
_cell.angle_beta   90.00
_cell.angle_gamma   90.00
#
_symmetry.space_group_name_H-M   'P 1'
#
loop_
_entity.id
_entity.type
_entity.pdbx_description
1 polymer ?
#
loop_
_entity_poly.entity_id
_entity_poly.type
_entity_poly.pdbx_seq_one_letter_code
_entity_poly.pdbx_strand_id
1 'polypeptide(L)' 'MRCWLCKTIEQELTDLEGVEKATVDFDKKTATVVFDKTVQNPEKLTKVVQETGDGKTYKVSNMKS' A
#
# COMPACT_ATOMS: atom_id res chain seq x y z
N MET A 1 -3.94 -17.65 8.65
CA MET A 1 -5.37 -17.31 8.45
C MET A 1 -5.76 -16.10 9.30
N ARG A 2 -5.66 -14.89 8.73
CA ARG A 2 -6.56 -13.74 8.94
C ARG A 2 -6.06 -12.64 7.99
N CYS A 3 -6.39 -12.76 6.71
CA CYS A 3 -5.99 -11.78 5.69
C CYS A 3 -7.06 -10.67 5.56
N TRP A 4 -7.53 -10.15 6.69
CA TRP A 4 -8.47 -9.02 6.69
C TRP A 4 -7.73 -7.73 6.32
N LEU A 5 -6.47 -7.59 6.75
CA LEU A 5 -5.67 -6.39 6.56
C LEU A 5 -5.18 -6.16 5.12
N CYS A 6 -4.82 -7.20 4.36
CA CYS A 6 -4.37 -7.03 2.97
C CYS A 6 -5.44 -6.34 2.12
N LYS A 7 -6.69 -6.83 2.23
CA LYS A 7 -7.82 -6.25 1.48
C LYS A 7 -8.07 -4.80 1.87
N THR A 8 -7.98 -4.49 3.17
CA THR A 8 -8.15 -3.11 3.63
C THR A 8 -7.04 -2.20 3.09
N ILE A 9 -5.78 -2.62 3.16
CA ILE A 9 -4.64 -1.84 2.64
C ILE A 9 -4.75 -1.68 1.12
N GLU A 10 -5.10 -2.73 0.37
CA GLU A 10 -5.30 -2.64 -1.08
C GLU A 10 -6.43 -1.68 -1.46
N GLN A 11 -7.57 -1.73 -0.75
CA GLN A 11 -8.68 -0.80 -1.00
C GLN A 11 -8.29 0.63 -0.66
N GLU A 12 -7.78 0.89 0.54
CA GLU A 12 -7.40 2.25 0.96
C GLU A 12 -6.39 2.86 0.00
N LEU A 13 -5.37 2.10 -0.41
CA LEU A 13 -4.41 2.58 -1.39
C LEU A 13 -5.03 2.81 -2.76
N THR A 14 -5.94 1.96 -3.23
CA THR A 14 -6.61 2.13 -4.53
C THR A 14 -7.59 3.30 -4.53
N ASP A 15 -8.20 3.60 -3.37
CA ASP A 15 -9.08 4.76 -3.18
C ASP A 15 -8.31 6.08 -3.13
N LEU A 16 -6.98 6.06 -2.95
CA LEU A 16 -6.17 7.27 -3.00
C LEU A 16 -6.13 7.85 -4.41
N GLU A 17 -6.44 9.15 -4.50
CA GLU A 17 -6.39 9.90 -5.74
C GLU A 17 -4.97 9.89 -6.33
N GLY A 18 -4.82 9.41 -7.57
CA GLY A 18 -3.50 9.26 -8.22
C GLY A 18 -2.86 7.88 -8.05
N VAL A 19 -3.52 6.93 -7.38
CA VAL A 19 -3.13 5.51 -7.40
C VAL A 19 -3.86 4.82 -8.55
N GLU A 20 -3.11 4.24 -9.48
CA GLU A 20 -3.67 3.43 -10.56
C GLU A 20 -3.95 2.00 -10.10
N LYS A 21 -3.07 1.45 -9.25
CA LYS A 21 -3.18 0.06 -8.80
C LYS A 21 -2.46 -0.17 -7.49
N ALA A 22 -3.12 -0.80 -6.52
CA ALA A 22 -2.47 -1.31 -5.32
C ALA A 22 -2.62 -2.82 -5.25
N THR A 23 -1.57 -3.51 -4.80
CA THR A 23 -1.58 -4.97 -4.63
C THR A 23 -0.70 -5.35 -3.45
N VAL A 24 -1.20 -6.18 -2.53
CA VAL A 24 -0.45 -6.57 -1.32
C VAL A 24 -0.14 -8.06 -1.35
N ASP A 25 1.15 -8.36 -1.47
CA ASP A 25 1.69 -9.71 -1.44
C ASP A 25 1.99 -10.11 0.01
N PHE A 26 1.13 -10.96 0.59
CA PHE A 26 1.35 -11.49 1.94
C PHE A 26 2.51 -12.48 2.01
N ASP A 27 2.69 -13.29 0.97
CA ASP A 27 3.73 -14.33 0.89
C ASP A 27 5.13 -13.71 1.00
N LYS A 28 5.31 -12.57 0.31
CA LYS A 28 6.54 -11.76 0.35
C LYS A 28 6.49 -10.65 1.40
N LYS A 29 5.37 -10.47 2.11
CA LYS A 29 5.11 -9.35 3.03
C LYS A 29 5.42 -7.99 2.41
N THR A 30 5.08 -7.83 1.13
CA THR A 30 5.41 -6.64 0.34
C THR A 30 4.15 -6.03 -0.26
N ALA A 31 3.99 -4.71 -0.15
CA ALA A 31 2.95 -3.97 -0.86
C ALA A 31 3.54 -3.35 -2.13
N THR A 32 2.88 -3.57 -3.27
CA THR A 32 3.20 -2.96 -4.56
C THR A 32 2.10 -1.96 -4.89
N VAL A 33 2.49 -0.70 -5.10
CA VAL A 33 1.55 0.37 -5.44
C VAL A 33 2.07 1.09 -6.67
N VAL A 34 1.22 1.20 -7.67
CA VAL A 34 1.41 1.97 -8.90
C VAL A 34 0.64 3.26 -8.71
N PHE A 35 1.38 4.35 -8.64
CA PHE A 35 0.82 5.67 -8.41
C PHE A 35 1.54 6.68 -9.29
N ASP A 36 0.82 7.74 -9.64
CA ASP A 36 1.37 8.83 -10.40
C ASP A 36 2.16 9.75 -9.47
N LYS A 37 3.47 9.87 -9.71
CA LYS A 37 4.36 10.72 -8.88
C LYS A 37 4.04 12.20 -8.94
N THR A 38 3.22 12.64 -9.90
CA THR A 38 2.77 14.03 -9.99
C THR A 38 1.61 14.32 -9.03
N VAL A 39 0.86 13.29 -8.64
CA VAL A 39 -0.33 13.38 -7.77
C VAL A 39 -0.08 12.78 -6.38
N GLN A 40 0.66 11.68 -6.30
CA GLN A 40 0.92 10.92 -5.09
C GLN A 40 2.40 10.80 -4.73
N ASN A 41 2.64 10.56 -3.44
CA ASN A 41 3.97 10.57 -2.86
C ASN A 41 4.26 9.24 -2.14
N PRO A 42 5.48 8.69 -2.28
CA PRO A 42 6.00 7.56 -1.50
C PRO A 42 5.68 7.64 0.00
N GLU A 43 5.86 8.83 0.58
CA GLU A 43 5.68 9.06 2.01
C GLU A 43 4.22 8.97 2.45
N LYS A 44 3.28 9.50 1.65
CA LYS A 44 1.85 9.40 1.93
C LYS A 44 1.39 7.95 1.87
N LEU A 45 1.79 7.22 0.84
CA LEU A 45 1.44 5.81 0.68
C LEU A 45 1.99 4.97 1.83
N THR A 46 3.23 5.25 2.25
CA THR A 46 3.81 4.59 3.42
C THR A 46 3.02 4.89 4.68
N LYS A 47 2.59 6.14 4.87
CA LYS A 47 1.71 6.54 5.99
C LYS A 47 0.38 5.79 5.97
N VAL A 48 -0.30 5.75 4.84
CA VAL A 48 -1.59 5.04 4.70
C VAL A 48 -1.41 3.54 4.97
N VAL A 49 -0.35 2.90 4.45
CA VAL A 49 -0.06 1.49 4.77
C VAL A 49 0.21 1.29 6.26
N GLN A 50 0.84 2.26 6.93
CA GLN A 50 1.08 2.21 8.37
C GLN A 50 -0.18 2.46 9.21
N GLU A 51 -1.08 3.34 8.76
CA GLU A 51 -2.34 3.70 9.43
C GLU A 51 -3.43 2.64 9.22
N THR A 52 -3.57 2.15 8.00
CA THR A 52 -4.51 1.08 7.62
C THR A 52 -4.02 -0.29 8.10
N GLY A 53 -2.70 -0.48 8.12
CA GLY A 53 -2.08 -1.68 8.65
C GLY A 53 -1.86 -1.64 10.17
N ASP A 54 -1.22 -2.66 10.72
CA ASP A 54 -0.79 -2.68 12.12
C ASP A 54 0.51 -1.87 12.38
N GLY A 55 0.98 -1.09 11.38
CA GLY A 55 2.26 -0.37 11.42
C GLY A 55 3.54 -1.21 11.57
N LYS A 56 3.41 -2.52 11.82
CA LYS A 56 4.51 -3.43 12.22
C LYS A 56 4.77 -4.57 11.23
N THR A 57 3.79 -4.92 10.39
CA THR A 57 3.83 -6.18 9.61
C THR A 57 4.23 -5.97 8.15
N TYR A 58 3.98 -4.80 7.57
CA TYR A 58 4.19 -4.55 6.14
C TYR A 58 5.17 -3.39 5.95
N LYS A 59 6.30 -3.65 5.30
CA LYS A 59 7.26 -2.63 4.86
C LYS A 59 7.02 -2.37 3.38
N VAL A 60 6.71 -1.12 3.02
CA VAL A 60 6.65 -0.69 1.61
C VAL A 60 8.07 -0.77 1.06
N SER A 61 8.36 -1.82 0.30
CA SER A 61 9.73 -2.15 -0.12
C SER A 61 9.96 -1.93 -1.61
N ASN A 62 8.95 -1.56 -2.40
CA ASN A 62 9.09 -1.51 -3.85
C ASN A 62 8.18 -0.45 -4.47
N MET A 63 8.54 0.82 -4.29
CA MET A 63 7.88 1.93 -5.00
C MET A 63 8.51 2.04 -6.38
N LYS A 64 7.84 1.47 -7.39
CA LYS A 64 8.23 1.64 -8.77
C LYS A 64 7.66 2.98 -9.24
N SER A 65 8.52 3.73 -9.89
CA SER A 65 8.41 5.15 -10.14
C SER A 65 8.70 5.37 -11.61
#